data_AF-A0A9W7FZ97-F1
#
_entry.id   AF-A0A9W7FZ97-F1
#
_cell.length_a   1.000
_cell.length_b   1.000
_cell.length_c   1.000
_cell.angle_alpha   90.00
_cell.angle_beta   90.00
_cell.angle_gamma   90.00
#
_symmetry.space_group_name_H-M   'P 1'
#
loop_
_entity.id
_entity.type
_entity.pdbx_description
1 polymer ?
#
loop_
_entity_poly.entity_id
_entity_poly.type
_entity_poly.pdbx_seq_one_letter_code
_entity_poly.pdbx_strand_id
1 'polypeptide(L)'
;MPRPGQKFVVSFGLYGDNPKYTQGAIRNAELAPTYFPGWVCRFYADASVPQGIKDKLTDLGAEVMAPPSQLQGGAAGMFWRFLVADDLSVDRFIVRDSDSRLNARDRFAVEEWIQSGKCVHTVRDHVNHVRTMNGGLWGGIPGCKSLAKGGGFVKMITESKQSKMAGYMEDIYLLVDHVWPLVKDDQIGHDAYSCTKFDNARPFPTQRDENYQHVGQVFDHQDNPRMGDIDGFIRGKPNPVQCRPKDHQDWLYG
;
A
#
# COMPACT_ATOMS: atom_id res chain seq x y z
N MET A 1 -6.44 -11.13 -12.83
CA MET A 1 -5.18 -11.05 -13.61
C MET A 1 -5.29 -9.89 -14.59
N PRO A 2 -4.20 -9.13 -14.85
CA PRO A 2 -4.18 -8.16 -15.94
C PRO A 2 -4.45 -8.84 -17.29
N ARG A 3 -5.20 -8.20 -18.18
CA ARG A 3 -5.36 -8.67 -19.57
C ARG A 3 -4.12 -8.34 -20.39
N PRO A 4 -3.88 -9.00 -21.55
CA PRO A 4 -2.80 -8.64 -22.45
C PRO A 4 -2.80 -7.13 -22.75
N GLY A 5 -1.62 -6.51 -22.66
CA GLY A 5 -1.43 -5.08 -22.86
C GLY A 5 -1.73 -4.20 -21.63
N GLN A 6 -2.25 -4.76 -20.53
CA GLN A 6 -2.45 -4.02 -19.29
C GLN A 6 -1.23 -4.09 -18.37
N LYS A 7 -0.93 -2.98 -17.70
CA LYS A 7 0.17 -2.86 -16.74
C LYS A 7 -0.36 -2.55 -15.35
N PHE A 8 -0.28 -3.53 -14.44
CA PHE A 8 -0.61 -3.34 -13.03
C PHE A 8 0.67 -3.31 -12.18
N VAL A 9 0.75 -2.36 -11.23
CA VAL A 9 2.00 -2.07 -10.50
C VAL A 9 1.80 -2.16 -8.98
N VAL A 10 2.71 -2.85 -8.30
CA VAL A 10 2.89 -2.72 -6.85
C VAL A 10 4.03 -1.72 -6.63
N SER A 11 3.71 -0.55 -6.09
CA SER A 11 4.61 0.59 -6.00
C SER A 11 5.22 0.73 -4.60
N PHE A 12 6.54 0.94 -4.57
CA PHE A 12 7.36 1.07 -3.38
C PHE A 12 8.30 2.27 -3.49
N GLY A 13 8.66 2.85 -2.35
CA GLY A 13 9.74 3.82 -2.22
C GLY A 13 10.90 3.14 -1.48
N LEU A 14 12.12 3.36 -1.94
CA LEU A 14 13.31 2.74 -1.35
C LEU A 14 14.46 3.74 -1.28
N TYR A 15 14.99 3.95 -0.08
CA TYR A 15 16.06 4.90 0.20
C TYR A 15 16.84 4.45 1.44
N GLY A 16 18.10 4.84 1.51
CA GLY A 16 19.06 4.35 2.49
C GLY A 16 19.47 2.89 2.26
N ASP A 17 20.23 2.38 3.22
CA ASP A 17 20.84 1.04 3.20
C ASP A 17 20.28 0.11 4.28
N ASN A 18 19.34 0.59 5.11
CA ASN A 18 18.80 -0.18 6.23
C ASN A 18 18.23 -1.54 5.76
N PRO A 19 18.77 -2.67 6.24
CA PRO A 19 18.36 -4.02 5.85
C PRO A 19 16.86 -4.28 5.99
N LYS A 20 16.19 -3.65 6.95
CA LYS A 20 14.74 -3.76 7.13
C LYS A 20 13.98 -3.43 5.84
N TYR A 21 14.41 -2.39 5.13
CA TYR A 21 13.77 -1.93 3.89
C TYR A 21 14.40 -2.55 2.65
N THR A 22 15.72 -2.69 2.59
CA THR A 22 16.40 -3.24 1.41
C THR A 22 16.15 -4.74 1.23
N GLN A 23 16.23 -5.53 2.30
CA GLN A 23 15.84 -6.95 2.26
C GLN A 23 14.32 -7.10 2.14
N GLY A 24 13.56 -6.21 2.78
CA GLY A 24 12.10 -6.19 2.62
C GLY A 24 11.65 -5.95 1.17
N ALA A 25 12.34 -5.07 0.44
CA ALA A 25 12.10 -4.83 -0.98
C ALA A 25 12.37 -6.09 -1.82
N ILE A 26 13.51 -6.76 -1.60
CA ILE A 26 13.83 -8.03 -2.27
C ILE A 26 12.77 -9.07 -1.96
N ARG A 27 12.37 -9.21 -0.70
CA ARG A 27 11.36 -10.18 -0.28
C ARG A 27 10.02 -9.93 -0.94
N ASN A 28 9.59 -8.68 -1.04
CA ASN A 28 8.35 -8.35 -1.76
C ASN A 28 8.44 -8.63 -3.26
N ALA A 29 9.59 -8.41 -3.91
CA ALA A 29 9.81 -8.80 -5.30
C ALA A 29 9.73 -10.33 -5.49
N GLU A 30 10.23 -11.13 -4.55
CA GLU A 30 10.10 -12.59 -4.56
C GLU A 30 8.66 -13.07 -4.34
N LEU A 31 7.89 -12.38 -3.47
CA LEU A 31 6.52 -12.74 -3.14
C LEU A 31 5.50 -12.33 -4.22
N ALA A 32 5.80 -11.30 -5.01
CA ALA A 32 4.86 -10.74 -5.98
C ALA A 32 4.38 -11.76 -7.05
N PRO A 33 5.23 -12.61 -7.65
CA PRO A 33 4.76 -13.66 -8.57
C PRO A 33 3.76 -14.63 -7.94
N THR A 34 3.82 -14.84 -6.63
CA THR A 34 2.91 -15.74 -5.90
C THR A 34 1.58 -15.06 -5.60
N TYR A 35 1.60 -13.87 -4.98
CA TYR A 35 0.38 -13.22 -4.51
C TYR A 35 -0.24 -12.29 -5.54
N PHE A 36 0.55 -11.61 -6.36
CA PHE A 36 0.10 -10.68 -7.38
C PHE A 36 0.62 -11.09 -8.77
N PRO A 37 0.29 -12.31 -9.25
CA PRO A 37 0.76 -12.77 -10.55
C PRO A 37 0.37 -11.80 -11.66
N GLY A 38 1.32 -11.52 -12.56
CA GLY A 38 1.18 -10.57 -13.67
C GLY A 38 1.32 -9.09 -13.28
N TRP A 39 1.44 -8.75 -11.99
CA TRP A 39 1.78 -7.40 -11.57
C TRP A 39 3.30 -7.21 -11.56
N VAL A 40 3.74 -5.98 -11.77
CA VAL A 40 5.15 -5.60 -11.71
C VAL A 40 5.41 -4.85 -10.41
N CYS A 41 6.43 -5.27 -9.65
CA CYS A 41 6.94 -4.45 -8.56
C CYS A 41 7.73 -3.28 -9.13
N ARG A 42 7.44 -2.07 -8.68
CA ARG A 42 8.19 -0.85 -9.04
C ARG A 42 8.75 -0.21 -7.79
N PHE A 43 10.06 -0.03 -7.76
CA PHE A 43 10.78 0.63 -6.69
C PHE A 43 11.30 1.98 -7.19
N TYR A 44 10.81 3.06 -6.61
CA TYR A 44 11.43 4.37 -6.76
C TYR A 44 12.60 4.47 -5.78
N ALA A 45 13.82 4.47 -6.30
CA ALA A 45 15.05 4.35 -5.52
C ALA A 45 16.10 5.40 -5.89
N ASP A 46 16.69 6.06 -4.90
CA ASP A 46 17.76 7.04 -5.10
C ASP A 46 19.16 6.41 -5.03
N ALA A 47 20.20 7.24 -5.11
CA ALA A 47 21.59 6.81 -5.07
C ALA A 47 22.04 6.23 -3.71
N SER A 48 21.27 6.45 -2.63
CA SER A 48 21.63 5.94 -1.29
C SER A 48 21.33 4.45 -1.12
N VAL A 49 20.51 3.86 -1.99
CA VAL A 49 20.25 2.42 -1.99
C VAL A 49 21.45 1.68 -2.62
N PRO A 50 22.03 0.66 -1.95
CA PRO A 50 23.17 -0.08 -2.48
C PRO A 50 22.88 -0.67 -3.87
N GLN A 51 23.83 -0.57 -4.79
CA GLN A 51 23.65 -0.99 -6.17
C GLN A 51 23.28 -2.48 -6.29
N GLY A 52 23.91 -3.34 -5.49
CA GLY A 52 23.58 -4.78 -5.47
C GLY A 52 22.13 -5.09 -5.08
N ILE A 53 21.46 -4.20 -4.31
CA ILE A 53 20.03 -4.33 -4.03
C ILE A 53 19.22 -4.00 -5.28
N LYS A 54 19.55 -2.90 -5.99
CA LYS A 54 18.87 -2.51 -7.23
C LYS A 54 19.03 -3.56 -8.33
N ASP A 55 20.23 -4.11 -8.46
CA ASP A 55 20.53 -5.18 -9.42
C ASP A 55 19.68 -6.41 -9.10
N LYS A 56 19.65 -6.83 -7.83
CA LYS A 56 18.83 -7.97 -7.40
C LYS A 56 17.33 -7.76 -7.65
N LEU A 57 16.82 -6.54 -7.45
CA LEU A 57 15.42 -6.21 -7.76
C LEU A 57 15.15 -6.32 -9.27
N THR A 58 16.08 -5.84 -10.09
CA THR A 58 15.98 -5.93 -11.56
C THR A 58 16.02 -7.39 -12.03
N ASP A 59 16.90 -8.22 -11.45
CA ASP A 59 16.99 -9.66 -11.73
C ASP A 59 15.70 -10.41 -11.37
N LEU A 60 14.96 -9.93 -10.36
CA LEU A 60 13.64 -10.46 -9.97
C LEU A 60 12.50 -9.93 -10.86
N GLY A 61 12.80 -9.15 -11.90
CA GLY A 61 11.83 -8.60 -12.84
C GLY A 61 11.12 -7.33 -12.34
N ALA A 62 11.64 -6.68 -11.29
CA ALA A 62 11.11 -5.41 -10.82
C ALA A 62 11.63 -4.22 -11.66
N GLU A 63 10.82 -3.16 -11.71
CA GLU A 63 11.24 -1.87 -12.25
C GLU A 63 11.94 -1.06 -11.15
N VAL A 64 13.17 -0.59 -11.41
CA VAL A 64 13.88 0.34 -10.50
C VAL A 64 13.97 1.71 -11.18
N MET A 65 13.29 2.70 -10.62
CA MET A 65 13.19 4.04 -11.19
C MET A 65 13.87 5.06 -10.27
N ALA A 66 14.60 6.01 -10.85
CA ALA A 66 15.06 7.17 -10.09
C ALA A 66 13.87 8.10 -9.79
N PRO A 67 13.78 8.67 -8.57
CA PRO A 67 12.80 9.71 -8.29
C PRO A 67 13.09 10.98 -9.11
N PRO A 68 12.06 11.80 -9.39
CA PRO A 68 12.23 13.05 -10.11
C PRO A 68 13.13 14.02 -9.32
N SER A 69 13.89 14.85 -10.03
CA SER A 69 14.86 15.78 -9.41
C SER A 69 14.23 16.79 -8.47
N GLN A 70 12.93 17.09 -8.63
CA GLN A 70 12.15 17.96 -7.76
C GLN A 70 11.85 17.34 -6.39
N LEU A 71 12.00 16.01 -6.23
CA LEU A 71 11.68 15.27 -5.00
C LEU A 71 12.92 14.49 -4.53
N GLN A 72 13.98 15.21 -4.16
CA GLN A 72 15.20 14.61 -3.61
C GLN A 72 15.25 14.68 -2.07
N GLY A 73 16.01 13.77 -1.47
CA GLY A 73 16.26 13.71 -0.03
C GLY A 73 15.43 12.66 0.71
N GLY A 74 15.90 12.25 1.90
CA GLY A 74 15.35 11.10 2.63
C GLY A 74 13.86 11.22 3.01
N ALA A 75 13.40 12.42 3.40
CA ALA A 75 11.98 12.64 3.72
C ALA A 75 11.07 12.55 2.48
N ALA A 76 11.58 12.89 1.29
CA ALA A 76 10.86 12.72 0.03
C ALA A 76 10.66 11.24 -0.34
N GLY A 77 11.57 10.37 0.13
CA GLY A 77 11.58 8.94 -0.12
C GLY A 77 10.25 8.23 0.17
N MET A 78 9.60 8.64 1.25
CA MET A 78 8.30 8.11 1.66
C MET A 78 7.19 8.42 0.65
N PHE A 79 7.26 9.55 -0.06
CA PHE A 79 6.25 9.93 -1.06
C PHE A 79 6.49 9.31 -2.44
N TRP A 80 7.69 8.82 -2.75
CA TRP A 80 8.00 8.33 -4.10
C TRP A 80 7.11 7.17 -4.54
N ARG A 81 6.66 6.33 -3.60
CA ARG A 81 5.70 5.27 -3.89
C ARG A 81 4.35 5.76 -4.41
N PHE A 82 4.02 7.05 -4.25
CA PHE A 82 2.81 7.65 -4.80
C PHE A 82 2.95 8.09 -6.26
N LEU A 83 4.18 8.21 -6.78
CA LEU A 83 4.44 8.73 -8.13
C LEU A 83 3.88 7.85 -9.25
N VAL A 84 3.60 6.58 -8.95
CA VAL A 84 2.89 5.68 -9.88
C VAL A 84 1.51 6.21 -10.27
N ALA A 85 0.88 7.04 -9.42
CA ALA A 85 -0.43 7.62 -9.70
C ALA A 85 -0.41 8.65 -10.85
N ASP A 86 0.78 9.19 -11.18
CA ASP A 86 0.99 10.11 -12.30
C ASP A 86 1.35 9.38 -13.60
N ASP A 87 1.64 8.07 -13.54
CA ASP A 87 2.02 7.27 -14.71
C ASP A 87 0.78 6.76 -15.46
N LEU A 88 0.37 7.49 -16.50
CA LEU A 88 -0.78 7.12 -17.34
C LEU A 88 -0.54 5.88 -18.22
N SER A 89 0.67 5.31 -18.25
CA SER A 89 0.93 4.01 -18.89
C SER A 89 0.55 2.83 -17.99
N VAL A 90 0.22 3.08 -16.72
CA VAL A 90 -0.22 2.08 -15.74
C VAL A 90 -1.74 2.07 -15.68
N ASP A 91 -2.35 0.89 -15.80
CA ASP A 91 -3.80 0.74 -15.69
C ASP A 91 -4.27 0.76 -14.24
N ARG A 92 -3.48 0.18 -13.33
CA ARG A 92 -3.79 0.08 -11.89
C ARG A 92 -2.52 0.02 -11.07
N PHE A 93 -2.58 0.57 -9.87
CA PHE A 93 -1.51 0.41 -8.91
C PHE A 93 -2.03 0.14 -7.51
N ILE A 94 -1.17 -0.47 -6.69
CA ILE A 94 -1.27 -0.44 -5.23
C ILE A 94 0.04 0.10 -4.66
N VAL A 95 -0.05 0.73 -3.51
CA VAL A 95 1.09 1.32 -2.80
C VAL A 95 1.33 0.53 -1.53
N ARG A 96 2.55 0.03 -1.33
CA ARG A 96 2.94 -0.75 -0.15
C ARG A 96 4.26 -0.26 0.42
N ASP A 97 4.44 -0.41 1.72
CA ASP A 97 5.73 -0.19 2.38
C ASP A 97 6.64 -1.41 2.19
N SER A 98 7.94 -1.17 2.02
CA SER A 98 8.91 -2.25 1.76
C SER A 98 9.14 -3.16 2.98
N ASP A 99 8.82 -2.69 4.18
CA ASP A 99 8.85 -3.48 5.42
C ASP A 99 7.53 -4.22 5.70
N SER A 100 6.55 -4.16 4.79
CA SER A 100 5.30 -4.90 4.88
C SER A 100 5.23 -5.97 3.79
N ARG A 101 4.80 -7.19 4.11
CA ARG A 101 4.78 -8.30 3.14
C ARG A 101 3.46 -8.41 2.38
N LEU A 102 3.58 -8.57 1.07
CA LEU A 102 2.47 -9.01 0.22
C LEU A 102 1.97 -10.38 0.69
N ASN A 103 0.65 -10.54 0.71
CA ASN A 103 0.00 -11.78 1.15
C ASN A 103 -1.34 -12.01 0.43
N ALA A 104 -1.92 -13.20 0.62
CA ALA A 104 -3.18 -13.59 -0.01
C ALA A 104 -4.35 -12.69 0.39
N ARG A 105 -4.47 -12.35 1.68
CA ARG A 105 -5.52 -11.45 2.20
C ARG A 105 -5.55 -10.11 1.48
N ASP A 106 -4.37 -9.51 1.25
CA ASP A 106 -4.22 -8.30 0.46
C ASP A 106 -4.69 -8.51 -0.99
N ARG A 107 -4.23 -9.59 -1.63
CA ARG A 107 -4.59 -9.92 -3.00
C ARG A 107 -6.10 -10.04 -3.22
N PHE A 108 -6.82 -10.71 -2.33
CA PHE A 108 -8.27 -10.89 -2.46
C PHE A 108 -9.02 -9.57 -2.24
N ALA A 109 -8.61 -8.72 -1.29
CA ALA A 109 -9.17 -7.39 -1.13
C ALA A 109 -8.94 -6.50 -2.36
N VAL A 110 -7.75 -6.58 -2.97
CA VAL A 110 -7.43 -5.89 -4.23
C VAL A 110 -8.28 -6.42 -5.39
N GLU A 111 -8.56 -7.72 -5.45
CA GLU A 111 -9.45 -8.30 -6.47
C GLU A 111 -10.87 -7.76 -6.36
N GLU A 112 -11.45 -7.73 -5.16
CA GLU A 112 -12.78 -7.13 -4.95
C GLU A 112 -12.81 -5.65 -5.37
N TRP A 113 -11.75 -4.88 -5.05
CA TRP A 113 -11.65 -3.51 -5.53
C TRP A 113 -11.65 -3.43 -7.05
N ILE A 114 -10.84 -4.24 -7.74
CA ILE A 114 -10.79 -4.27 -9.21
C ILE A 114 -12.18 -4.54 -9.79
N GLN A 115 -12.90 -5.51 -9.23
CA GLN A 115 -14.24 -5.89 -9.66
C GLN A 115 -15.28 -4.80 -9.37
N SER A 116 -15.10 -4.02 -8.30
CA SER A 116 -16.01 -2.91 -7.96
C SER A 116 -16.01 -1.77 -8.98
N GLY A 117 -14.96 -1.63 -9.78
CA GLY A 117 -14.78 -0.52 -10.73
C GLY A 117 -14.54 0.85 -10.08
N LYS A 118 -14.41 0.92 -8.74
CA LYS A 118 -14.11 2.17 -8.02
C LYS A 118 -12.71 2.67 -8.34
N CYS A 119 -12.52 3.98 -8.35
CA CYS A 119 -11.19 4.53 -8.65
C CYS A 119 -10.14 4.16 -7.60
N VAL A 120 -10.47 4.27 -6.30
CA VAL A 120 -9.49 4.13 -5.21
C VAL A 120 -9.83 2.95 -4.29
N HIS A 121 -8.78 2.26 -3.84
CA HIS A 121 -8.83 1.24 -2.79
C HIS A 121 -8.16 1.75 -1.53
N THR A 122 -8.76 1.50 -0.37
CA THR A 122 -8.16 1.76 0.94
C THR A 122 -8.17 0.50 1.81
N VAL A 123 -7.13 0.29 2.61
CA VAL A 123 -6.97 -0.91 3.44
C VAL A 123 -6.71 -0.53 4.92
N ARG A 124 -7.45 -1.19 5.82
CA ARG A 124 -7.48 -0.94 7.28
C ARG A 124 -7.59 -2.26 8.05
N ASP A 125 -6.54 -3.08 8.00
CA ASP A 125 -6.55 -4.45 8.56
C ASP A 125 -6.02 -4.59 9.99
N HIS A 126 -5.75 -3.46 10.66
CA HIS A 126 -5.21 -3.41 12.02
C HIS A 126 -5.91 -2.30 12.81
N VAL A 127 -6.05 -2.46 14.13
CA VAL A 127 -6.73 -1.49 15.01
C VAL A 127 -6.11 -0.09 15.01
N ASN A 128 -4.84 0.04 14.57
CA ASN A 128 -4.15 1.32 14.43
C ASN A 128 -4.26 1.93 13.01
N HIS A 129 -4.83 1.21 12.04
CA HIS A 129 -5.00 1.69 10.65
C HIS A 129 -6.25 2.58 10.48
N VAL A 130 -6.76 3.19 11.55
CA VAL A 130 -8.01 3.97 11.57
C VAL A 130 -7.76 5.37 11.00
N ARG A 131 -7.58 5.44 9.67
CA ARG A 131 -7.41 6.66 8.87
C ARG A 131 -8.19 6.51 7.57
N THR A 132 -8.57 7.63 6.95
CA THR A 132 -9.26 7.62 5.65
C THR A 132 -8.38 7.01 4.55
N MET A 133 -7.09 7.32 4.55
CA MET A 133 -6.09 6.66 3.71
C MET A 133 -4.80 6.47 4.50
N ASN A 134 -4.17 5.31 4.36
CA ASN A 134 -2.89 4.98 4.98
C ASN A 134 -1.83 4.92 3.88
N GLY A 135 -0.64 5.50 4.10
CA GLY A 135 0.33 5.69 3.02
C GLY A 135 0.93 4.42 2.42
N GLY A 136 1.00 3.32 3.17
CA GLY A 136 1.41 2.02 2.64
C GLY A 136 0.24 1.08 2.31
N LEU A 137 -1.02 1.55 2.31
CA LEU A 137 -2.19 0.66 2.29
C LEU A 137 -3.35 1.24 1.45
N TRP A 138 -3.03 1.62 0.22
CA TRP A 138 -4.02 2.09 -0.75
C TRP A 138 -3.67 1.69 -2.18
N GLY A 139 -4.56 1.96 -3.13
CA GLY A 139 -4.36 1.74 -4.55
C GLY A 139 -5.29 2.59 -5.40
N GLY A 140 -5.01 2.68 -6.70
CA GLY A 140 -5.75 3.56 -7.60
C GLY A 140 -5.63 3.21 -9.08
N ILE A 141 -6.44 3.92 -9.87
CA ILE A 141 -6.39 3.92 -11.34
C ILE A 141 -5.81 5.27 -11.78
N PRO A 142 -4.61 5.32 -12.38
CA PRO A 142 -4.05 6.56 -12.92
C PRO A 142 -5.02 7.22 -13.89
N GLY A 143 -5.17 8.55 -13.80
CA GLY A 143 -6.06 9.30 -14.69
C GLY A 143 -7.56 9.08 -14.48
N CYS A 144 -7.99 8.31 -13.47
CA CYS A 144 -9.41 8.24 -13.14
C CYS A 144 -9.94 9.65 -12.81
N LYS A 145 -11.24 9.89 -13.08
CA LYS A 145 -11.85 11.22 -12.90
C LYS A 145 -11.61 11.83 -11.52
N SER A 146 -11.61 11.02 -10.46
CA SER A 146 -11.49 11.49 -9.08
C SER A 146 -10.05 11.88 -8.73
N LEU A 147 -9.06 11.04 -9.04
CA LEU A 147 -7.63 11.33 -8.82
C LEU A 147 -7.11 12.43 -9.76
N ALA A 148 -7.56 12.48 -11.02
CA ALA A 148 -7.09 13.46 -12.00
C ALA A 148 -7.37 14.92 -11.58
N LYS A 149 -8.38 15.17 -10.71
CA LYS A 149 -8.66 16.50 -10.15
C LYS A 149 -7.51 17.07 -9.32
N GLY A 150 -6.62 16.20 -8.80
CA GLY A 150 -5.50 16.60 -7.95
C GLY A 150 -4.35 17.26 -8.70
N GLY A 151 -4.34 17.24 -10.04
CA GLY A 151 -3.29 17.89 -10.85
C GLY A 151 -1.93 17.19 -10.81
N GLY A 152 -1.86 15.96 -10.28
CA GLY A 152 -0.67 15.13 -10.21
C GLY A 152 0.02 15.14 -8.84
N PHE A 153 0.55 13.99 -8.43
CA PHE A 153 1.24 13.77 -7.16
C PHE A 153 2.56 14.51 -7.08
N VAL A 154 3.35 14.63 -8.15
CA VAL A 154 4.59 15.44 -8.12
C VAL A 154 4.26 16.87 -7.67
N LYS A 155 3.31 17.51 -8.34
CA LYS A 155 2.87 18.87 -8.00
C LYS A 155 2.35 18.93 -6.56
N MET A 156 1.40 18.05 -6.23
CA MET A 156 0.79 17.97 -4.90
C MET A 156 1.83 17.84 -3.79
N ILE A 157 2.82 16.97 -3.95
CA ILE A 157 3.89 16.79 -2.96
C ILE A 157 4.74 18.06 -2.87
N THR A 158 5.21 18.61 -3.99
CA THR A 158 6.09 19.79 -4.01
C THR A 158 5.45 21.05 -3.42
N GLU A 159 4.14 21.21 -3.59
CA GLU A 159 3.39 22.38 -3.08
C GLU A 159 2.91 22.18 -1.63
N SER A 160 2.92 20.94 -1.14
CA SER A 160 2.47 20.63 0.22
C SER A 160 3.46 21.12 1.29
N LYS A 161 2.95 21.45 2.48
CA LYS A 161 3.81 21.73 3.64
C LYS A 161 4.50 20.46 4.14
N GLN A 162 3.88 19.30 3.92
CA GLN A 162 4.30 17.98 4.36
C GLN A 162 5.65 17.59 3.75
N SER A 163 5.90 17.95 2.49
CA SER A 163 7.21 17.71 1.84
C SER A 163 8.38 18.46 2.48
N LYS A 164 8.09 19.51 3.26
CA LYS A 164 9.10 20.29 4.00
C LYS A 164 9.35 19.72 5.40
N MET A 165 8.53 18.77 5.85
CA MET A 165 8.60 18.14 7.16
C MET A 165 9.25 16.77 7.03
N ALA A 166 10.27 16.49 7.85
CA ALA A 166 10.82 15.14 8.00
C ALA A 166 10.03 14.31 9.03
N GLY A 167 8.73 14.59 9.15
CA GLY A 167 7.87 14.03 10.18
C GLY A 167 7.44 12.60 9.90
N TYR A 168 7.11 11.89 10.98
CA TYR A 168 6.36 10.64 10.88
C TYR A 168 4.91 10.95 10.44
N MET A 169 4.34 10.14 9.54
CA MET A 169 2.96 10.27 9.00
C MET A 169 2.68 11.40 8.00
N GLU A 170 3.71 12.10 7.49
CA GLU A 170 3.52 13.20 6.52
C GLU A 170 2.84 12.74 5.22
N ASP A 171 3.07 11.48 4.84
CA ASP A 171 2.39 10.79 3.75
C ASP A 171 0.90 10.59 4.00
N ILE A 172 0.53 10.18 5.22
CA ILE A 172 -0.86 10.05 5.63
C ILE A 172 -1.53 11.42 5.64
N TYR A 173 -0.89 12.45 6.17
CA TYR A 173 -1.45 13.81 6.17
C TYR A 173 -1.63 14.35 4.75
N LEU A 174 -0.67 14.12 3.84
CA LEU A 174 -0.84 14.48 2.43
C LEU A 174 -2.09 13.80 1.84
N LEU A 175 -2.24 12.49 2.06
CA LEU A 175 -3.39 11.75 1.54
C LEU A 175 -4.72 12.23 2.15
N VAL A 176 -4.76 12.47 3.46
CA VAL A 176 -5.97 12.93 4.17
C VAL A 176 -6.37 14.34 3.73
N ASP A 177 -5.41 15.26 3.62
CA ASP A 177 -5.68 16.67 3.37
C ASP A 177 -5.94 16.96 1.88
N HIS A 178 -5.27 16.23 0.97
CA HIS A 178 -5.27 16.57 -0.46
C HIS A 178 -5.89 15.50 -1.36
N VAL A 179 -5.79 14.21 -1.03
CA VAL A 179 -6.30 13.12 -1.90
C VAL A 179 -7.71 12.70 -1.50
N TRP A 180 -7.94 12.43 -0.21
CA TRP A 180 -9.23 11.95 0.29
C TRP A 180 -10.42 12.84 -0.10
N PRO A 181 -10.35 14.18 -0.02
CA PRO A 181 -11.47 15.04 -0.44
C PRO A 181 -11.88 14.86 -1.91
N LEU A 182 -10.94 14.41 -2.76
CA LEU A 182 -11.17 14.19 -4.19
C LEU A 182 -11.81 12.83 -4.50
N VAL A 183 -11.55 11.83 -3.65
CA VAL A 183 -11.84 10.40 -3.94
C VAL A 183 -12.84 9.74 -3.00
N LYS A 184 -13.26 10.39 -1.90
CA LYS A 184 -14.15 9.82 -0.87
C LYS A 184 -15.44 9.18 -1.41
N ASP A 185 -15.98 9.70 -2.51
CA ASP A 185 -17.22 9.24 -3.15
C ASP A 185 -16.97 8.17 -4.25
N ASP A 186 -15.71 7.92 -4.57
CA ASP A 186 -15.24 7.02 -5.65
C ASP A 186 -14.14 6.08 -5.15
N GLN A 187 -14.41 5.48 -3.99
CA GLN A 187 -13.53 4.52 -3.34
C GLN A 187 -14.29 3.34 -2.75
N ILE A 188 -13.54 2.28 -2.48
CA ILE A 188 -13.93 1.13 -1.67
C ILE A 188 -12.85 0.88 -0.62
N GLY A 189 -13.26 0.57 0.61
CA GLY A 189 -12.36 0.29 1.71
C GLY A 189 -12.52 -1.14 2.23
N HIS A 190 -11.42 -1.83 2.52
CA HIS A 190 -11.45 -3.08 3.28
C HIS A 190 -10.97 -2.82 4.69
N ASP A 191 -11.80 -3.12 5.69
CA ASP A 191 -11.61 -2.71 7.06
C ASP A 191 -12.05 -3.81 8.05
N ALA A 192 -11.11 -4.23 8.90
CA ALA A 192 -11.32 -5.27 9.90
C ALA A 192 -11.92 -4.75 11.21
N TYR A 193 -11.77 -3.47 11.54
CA TYR A 193 -12.03 -2.96 12.90
C TYR A 193 -12.84 -1.66 12.98
N SER A 194 -12.80 -0.84 11.93
CA SER A 194 -13.40 0.50 11.90
C SER A 194 -14.35 0.72 10.71
N CYS A 195 -14.88 -0.36 10.14
CA CYS A 195 -15.74 -0.34 8.95
C CYS A 195 -16.96 0.60 9.08
N THR A 196 -17.47 0.85 10.28
CA THR A 196 -18.61 1.76 10.52
C THR A 196 -18.23 3.24 10.52
N LYS A 197 -16.92 3.57 10.54
CA LYS A 197 -16.42 4.95 10.56
C LYS A 197 -16.18 5.54 9.18
N PHE A 198 -16.17 4.70 8.15
CA PHE A 198 -15.77 5.10 6.80
C PHE A 198 -16.79 4.61 5.78
N ASP A 199 -17.25 5.52 4.93
CA ASP A 199 -18.17 5.18 3.83
C ASP A 199 -17.54 4.15 2.90
N ASN A 200 -18.36 3.28 2.32
CA ASN A 200 -17.96 2.20 1.41
C ASN A 200 -16.90 1.24 1.98
N ALA A 201 -16.67 1.25 3.29
CA ALA A 201 -15.86 0.24 3.95
C ALA A 201 -16.62 -1.07 4.11
N ARG A 202 -15.92 -2.18 3.96
CA ARG A 202 -16.47 -3.53 4.10
C ARG A 202 -15.46 -4.47 4.76
N PRO A 203 -15.91 -5.60 5.30
CA PRO A 203 -15.05 -6.65 5.82
C PRO A 203 -14.06 -7.16 4.76
N PHE A 204 -12.97 -7.80 5.20
CA PHE A 204 -12.09 -8.54 4.30
C PHE A 204 -12.79 -9.78 3.71
N PRO A 205 -12.49 -10.17 2.47
CA PRO A 205 -13.16 -11.27 1.77
C PRO A 205 -12.61 -12.66 2.11
N THR A 206 -11.68 -12.76 3.06
CA THR A 206 -11.00 -14.00 3.44
C THR A 206 -10.89 -14.08 4.94
N GLN A 207 -10.91 -15.29 5.50
CA GLN A 207 -10.48 -15.50 6.87
C GLN A 207 -8.99 -15.15 7.02
N ARG A 208 -8.62 -14.54 8.14
CA ARG A 208 -7.24 -14.28 8.52
C ARG A 208 -6.55 -15.58 8.90
N ASP A 209 -5.32 -15.74 8.45
CA ASP A 209 -4.48 -16.89 8.79
C ASP A 209 -4.29 -17.02 10.32
N GLU A 210 -4.09 -18.25 10.79
CA GLU A 210 -3.92 -18.60 12.21
C GLU A 210 -2.70 -17.92 12.86
N ASN A 211 -1.75 -17.45 12.04
CA ASN A 211 -0.61 -16.65 12.49
C ASN A 211 -0.96 -15.18 12.78
N TYR A 212 -2.22 -14.78 12.59
CA TYR A 212 -2.76 -13.44 12.81
C TYR A 212 -2.15 -12.32 11.97
N GLN A 213 -1.39 -12.66 10.91
CA GLN A 213 -0.84 -11.67 9.99
C GLN A 213 -1.94 -10.79 9.37
N HIS A 214 -1.57 -9.55 9.07
CA HIS A 214 -2.47 -8.56 8.48
C HIS A 214 -1.82 -7.83 7.31
N VAL A 215 -2.65 -7.21 6.48
CA VAL A 215 -2.17 -6.32 5.43
C VAL A 215 -1.53 -5.07 6.06
N GLY A 216 -0.25 -4.86 5.77
CA GLY A 216 0.57 -3.81 6.41
C GLY A 216 1.33 -4.27 7.66
N GLN A 217 1.37 -5.57 7.95
CA GLN A 217 2.21 -6.11 9.03
C GLN A 217 3.67 -5.76 8.78
N VAL A 218 4.32 -5.12 9.74
CA VAL A 218 5.74 -4.77 9.68
C VAL A 218 6.60 -6.01 9.95
N PHE A 219 7.69 -6.17 9.20
CA PHE A 219 8.70 -7.19 9.35
C PHE A 219 10.08 -6.56 9.59
N ASP A 220 10.96 -7.30 10.25
CA ASP A 220 12.37 -6.94 10.37
C ASP A 220 13.20 -7.43 9.16
N HIS A 221 14.52 -7.26 9.25
CA HIS A 221 15.46 -7.65 8.21
C HIS A 221 15.68 -9.16 8.08
N GLN A 222 15.24 -9.95 9.06
CA GLN A 222 15.31 -11.41 9.08
C GLN A 222 13.98 -12.05 8.65
N ASP A 223 13.05 -11.24 8.16
CA ASP A 223 11.70 -11.66 7.78
C ASP A 223 10.84 -12.14 8.97
N ASN A 224 11.17 -11.70 10.19
CA ASN A 224 10.30 -11.93 11.34
C ASN A 224 9.22 -10.84 11.42
N PRO A 225 7.95 -11.21 11.66
CA PRO A 225 6.91 -10.22 11.89
C PRO A 225 7.16 -9.48 13.21
N ARG A 226 6.82 -8.19 13.25
CA ARG A 226 6.82 -7.39 14.48
C ARG A 226 5.67 -7.86 15.38
N MET A 227 5.94 -8.89 16.17
CA MET A 227 4.95 -9.59 17.00
C MET A 227 4.15 -8.69 17.94
N GLY A 228 4.70 -7.55 18.35
CA GLY A 228 3.97 -6.54 19.14
C GLY A 228 2.68 -6.02 18.44
N ASP A 229 2.66 -5.98 17.11
CA ASP A 229 1.44 -5.62 16.35
C ASP A 229 0.38 -6.73 16.42
N ILE A 230 0.80 -7.98 16.56
CA ILE A 230 -0.11 -9.12 16.63
C ILE A 230 -0.59 -9.33 18.07
N ASP A 231 0.35 -9.58 18.97
CA ASP A 231 0.06 -10.00 20.34
C ASP A 231 -0.55 -8.85 21.15
N GLY A 232 -0.19 -7.60 20.84
CA GLY A 232 -0.72 -6.43 21.50
C GLY A 232 -2.12 -6.01 21.03
N PHE A 233 -2.52 -6.37 19.81
CA PHE A 233 -3.64 -5.68 19.14
C PHE A 233 -4.61 -6.57 18.35
N ILE A 234 -4.20 -7.77 17.94
CA ILE A 234 -5.04 -8.67 17.12
C ILE A 234 -5.35 -9.95 17.90
N ARG A 235 -4.32 -10.63 18.42
CA ARG A 235 -4.49 -11.92 19.09
C ARG A 235 -5.43 -11.77 20.29
N GLY A 236 -6.49 -12.58 20.32
CA GLY A 236 -7.47 -12.54 21.39
C GLY A 236 -8.42 -11.31 21.36
N LYS A 237 -8.35 -10.47 20.31
CA LYS A 237 -9.22 -9.31 20.13
C LYS A 237 -10.10 -9.48 18.89
N PRO A 238 -11.32 -10.02 19.03
CA PRO A 238 -12.20 -10.25 17.88
C PRO A 238 -12.55 -8.95 17.16
N ASN A 239 -12.65 -9.02 15.84
CA ASN A 239 -13.19 -7.96 14.99
C ASN A 239 -14.62 -7.65 15.43
N PRO A 240 -15.07 -6.38 15.37
CA PRO A 240 -16.46 -6.04 15.61
C PRO A 240 -17.39 -6.84 14.70
N VAL A 241 -18.55 -7.28 15.20
CA VAL A 241 -19.55 -8.07 14.46
C VAL A 241 -19.93 -7.38 13.14
N GLN A 242 -20.06 -6.05 13.16
CA GLN A 242 -20.40 -5.24 12.00
C GLN A 242 -19.31 -5.22 10.93
N CYS A 243 -18.06 -5.54 11.29
CA CYS A 243 -16.90 -5.58 10.40
C CYS A 243 -16.48 -6.99 10.03
N ARG A 244 -17.34 -7.99 10.28
CA ARG A 244 -17.19 -9.37 9.78
C ARG A 244 -18.09 -9.59 8.56
N PRO A 245 -17.71 -10.44 7.60
CA PRO A 245 -18.58 -10.77 6.47
C PRO A 245 -19.92 -11.32 6.98
N LYS A 246 -21.03 -10.95 6.32
CA LYS A 246 -22.39 -11.36 6.76
C LYS A 246 -22.53 -12.87 6.83
N ASP A 247 -21.93 -13.58 5.88
CA ASP A 247 -21.99 -15.04 5.77
C ASP A 247 -20.89 -15.75 6.58
N HIS A 248 -20.00 -15.00 7.24
CA HIS A 248 -18.87 -15.52 8.01
C HIS A 248 -18.67 -14.78 9.35
N GLN A 249 -19.71 -14.75 10.17
CA GLN A 249 -19.66 -14.14 11.51
C GLN A 249 -18.76 -14.91 12.48
N ASP A 250 -18.44 -16.17 12.16
CA ASP A 250 -17.51 -17.06 12.84
C ASP A 250 -16.04 -16.68 12.64
N TRP A 251 -15.70 -15.86 11.63
CA TRP A 251 -14.36 -15.32 11.45
C TRP A 251 -14.07 -14.24 12.48
N LEU A 252 -13.76 -14.69 13.71
CA LEU A 252 -13.63 -13.81 14.87
C LEU A 252 -12.56 -12.74 14.68
N TYR A 253 -11.46 -13.03 13.98
CA TYR A 253 -10.34 -12.11 13.72
C TYR A 253 -10.34 -11.61 12.27
N GLY A 254 -11.50 -11.77 11.61
CA GLY A 254 -11.77 -11.51 10.21
C GLY A 254 -11.01 -12.43 9.29
#